data_AF-A0A9D8RFK6-F1
#
_entry.id   AF-A0A9D8RFK6-F1
#
_cell.length_a   1.000
_cell.length_b   1.000
_cell.length_c   1.000
_cell.angle_alpha   90.00
_cell.angle_beta   90.00
_cell.angle_gamma   90.00
#
_symmetry.space_group_name_H-M   'P 1'
#
loop_
_entity.id
_entity.type
_entity.pdbx_description
1 polymer ?
#
loop_
_entity_poly.entity_id
_entity_poly.type
_entity_poly.pdbx_seq_one_letter_code
_entity_poly.pdbx_strand_id
1 'polypeptide(L)'
;MALFEDYAGRIPQVNKALKEYGFAEGEAGLNEARKLCQDRGFDPYTICQETQQICFEDAKWAYVLGSAIAIKEAEKTGDKTGSAAAANIGKGLQAFCLPGSVADDRKVGLGHGNLGARLLSEETQCFAFLAGHESFAAAEGAIKIAANANKVRKNKLRVILNGLGKDAAQIISRINGFTYVQTKFDYFNGEGTDKALTVVKEIPYGSNPDRLIVKCYGADDVREGVAIMWHEDVDVSITGNSTNPTRFQHPVAGTYKKERLLAGKKYFSVASGGGTGRT
;
A
#
# COMPACT_ATOMS: atom_id res chain seq x y z
N MET A 1 15.33 -9.02 -28.98
CA MET A 1 15.11 -9.43 -27.57
C MET A 1 13.61 -9.47 -27.34
N ALA A 2 13.11 -10.30 -26.43
CA ALA A 2 11.70 -10.26 -26.05
C ALA A 2 11.37 -8.89 -25.41
N LEU A 3 10.15 -8.40 -25.60
CA LEU A 3 9.69 -7.08 -25.11
C LEU A 3 9.74 -6.97 -23.58
N PHE A 4 9.53 -8.08 -22.88
CA PHE A 4 9.63 -8.21 -21.43
C PHE A 4 9.94 -9.66 -21.01
N GLU A 5 10.24 -9.85 -19.73
CA GLU A 5 10.64 -11.12 -19.13
C GLU A 5 9.50 -12.15 -19.17
N ASP A 6 9.83 -13.39 -19.57
CA ASP A 6 8.87 -14.48 -19.76
C ASP A 6 7.66 -14.09 -20.65
N TYR A 7 7.96 -13.45 -21.78
CA TYR A 7 6.96 -13.01 -22.75
C TYR A 7 5.99 -14.14 -23.14
N ALA A 8 6.51 -15.33 -23.45
CA ALA A 8 5.69 -16.46 -23.87
C ALA A 8 4.69 -16.93 -22.78
N GLY A 9 5.11 -16.93 -21.51
CA GLY A 9 4.25 -17.32 -20.39
C GLY A 9 3.17 -16.27 -20.06
N ARG A 10 3.47 -14.98 -20.22
CA ARG A 10 2.56 -13.88 -19.82
C ARG A 10 1.66 -13.40 -20.94
N ILE A 11 2.13 -13.44 -22.19
CA ILE A 11 1.41 -12.83 -23.33
C ILE A 11 -0.03 -13.34 -23.50
N PRO A 12 -0.41 -14.60 -23.20
CA PRO A 12 -1.80 -15.02 -23.34
C PRO A 12 -2.76 -14.25 -22.43
N GLN A 13 -2.36 -13.95 -21.19
CA GLN A 13 -3.17 -13.15 -20.26
C GLN A 13 -3.18 -11.66 -20.65
N VAL A 14 -2.03 -11.14 -21.07
CA VAL A 14 -1.89 -9.76 -21.55
C VAL A 14 -2.76 -9.52 -22.80
N ASN A 15 -2.75 -10.42 -23.78
CA ASN A 15 -3.59 -10.32 -24.98
C ASN A 15 -5.08 -10.38 -24.64
N LYS A 16 -5.48 -11.21 -23.67
CA LYS A 16 -6.86 -11.24 -23.20
C LYS A 16 -7.29 -9.87 -22.68
N ALA A 17 -6.46 -9.22 -21.87
CA ALA A 17 -6.73 -7.88 -21.36
C ALA A 17 -6.71 -6.82 -22.48
N LEU A 18 -5.70 -6.82 -23.36
CA LEU A 18 -5.64 -5.91 -24.51
C LEU A 18 -6.92 -5.95 -25.34
N LYS A 19 -7.37 -7.17 -25.69
CA LYS A 19 -8.59 -7.40 -26.47
C LYS A 19 -9.86 -6.93 -25.74
N GLU A 20 -9.95 -7.17 -24.43
CA GLU A 20 -11.08 -6.71 -23.60
C GLU A 20 -11.27 -5.20 -23.67
N TYR A 21 -10.18 -4.44 -23.75
CA TYR A 21 -10.19 -2.97 -23.82
C TYR A 21 -10.01 -2.40 -25.24
N GLY A 22 -10.09 -3.26 -26.26
CA GLY A 22 -10.11 -2.87 -27.67
C GLY A 22 -8.76 -2.45 -28.24
N PHE A 23 -7.66 -2.97 -27.70
CA PHE A 23 -6.31 -2.80 -28.26
C PHE A 23 -5.95 -3.99 -29.16
N ALA A 24 -4.98 -3.79 -30.06
CA ALA A 24 -4.35 -4.90 -30.79
C ALA A 24 -3.66 -5.90 -29.82
N GLU A 25 -3.31 -7.08 -30.31
CA GLU A 25 -2.56 -8.06 -29.51
C GLU A 25 -1.05 -7.81 -29.60
N GLY A 26 -0.29 -8.33 -28.63
CA GLY A 26 1.17 -8.28 -28.66
C GLY A 26 1.76 -6.89 -28.43
N GLU A 27 2.97 -6.70 -28.95
CA GLU A 27 3.73 -5.46 -28.87
C GLU A 27 2.98 -4.27 -29.50
N ALA A 28 2.26 -4.50 -30.60
CA ALA A 28 1.45 -3.44 -31.25
C ALA A 28 0.40 -2.88 -30.28
N GLY A 29 -0.32 -3.76 -29.57
CA GLY A 29 -1.31 -3.35 -28.57
C GLY A 29 -0.73 -2.60 -27.39
N LEU A 30 0.42 -3.05 -26.88
CA LEU A 30 1.11 -2.37 -25.78
C LEU A 30 1.63 -0.98 -26.19
N ASN A 31 2.11 -0.84 -27.42
CA ASN A 31 2.50 0.46 -27.97
C ASN A 31 1.30 1.38 -28.18
N GLU A 32 0.15 0.86 -28.63
CA GLU A 32 -1.11 1.63 -28.69
C GLU A 32 -1.55 2.09 -27.29
N ALA A 33 -1.48 1.22 -26.29
CA ALA A 33 -1.79 1.54 -24.90
C ALA A 33 -0.86 2.63 -24.34
N ARG A 34 0.44 2.57 -24.65
CA ARG A 34 1.41 3.61 -24.27
C ARG A 34 1.11 4.93 -24.96
N LYS A 35 0.85 4.90 -26.27
CA LYS A 35 0.49 6.09 -27.04
C LYS A 35 -0.76 6.76 -26.49
N LEU A 36 -1.79 5.99 -26.13
CA LEU A 36 -2.99 6.53 -25.49
C LEU A 36 -2.66 7.30 -24.21
N CYS A 37 -1.74 6.81 -23.38
CA CYS A 37 -1.31 7.52 -22.18
C CYS A 37 -0.51 8.79 -22.53
N GLN A 38 0.39 8.70 -23.51
CA GLN A 38 1.21 9.83 -23.97
C GLN A 38 0.36 10.95 -24.59
N ASP A 39 -0.69 10.61 -25.33
CA ASP A 39 -1.67 11.55 -25.86
C ASP A 39 -2.45 12.27 -24.73
N ARG A 40 -2.46 11.70 -23.52
CA ARG A 40 -2.97 12.33 -22.28
C ARG A 40 -1.90 13.07 -21.48
N GLY A 41 -0.69 13.18 -22.00
CA GLY A 41 0.39 14.00 -21.44
C GLY A 41 1.25 13.31 -20.39
N PHE A 42 1.23 11.98 -20.27
CA PHE A 42 2.09 11.24 -19.34
C PHE A 42 2.55 9.89 -19.91
N ASP A 43 3.67 9.35 -19.40
CA ASP A 43 4.23 8.08 -19.87
C ASP A 43 4.41 7.10 -18.69
N PRO A 44 3.49 6.13 -18.50
CA PRO A 44 3.56 5.17 -17.39
C PRO A 44 4.84 4.34 -17.37
N TYR A 45 5.40 4.06 -18.56
CA TYR A 45 6.62 3.28 -18.69
C TYR A 45 7.80 4.01 -18.03
N THR A 46 7.97 5.29 -18.40
CA THR A 46 9.03 6.15 -17.86
C THR A 46 8.82 6.45 -16.39
N ILE A 47 7.58 6.73 -15.96
CA ILE A 47 7.25 6.97 -14.55
C ILE A 47 7.60 5.75 -13.69
N CYS A 48 7.29 4.53 -14.15
CA CYS A 48 7.66 3.30 -13.45
C CYS A 48 9.19 3.18 -13.31
N GLN A 49 9.94 3.42 -14.39
CA GLN A 49 11.39 3.37 -14.40
C GLN A 49 12.05 4.43 -13.50
N GLU A 50 11.55 5.66 -13.50
CA GLU A 50 12.06 6.73 -12.63
C GLU A 50 11.76 6.45 -11.15
N THR A 51 10.64 5.79 -10.86
CA THR A 51 10.27 5.40 -9.50
C THR A 51 11.19 4.31 -8.97
N GLN A 52 11.54 3.32 -9.80
CA GLN A 52 12.45 2.23 -9.46
C GLN A 52 13.33 1.88 -10.66
N GLN A 53 14.55 2.40 -10.70
CA GLN A 53 15.45 2.28 -11.85
C GLN A 53 15.81 0.83 -12.23
N ILE A 54 15.74 -0.08 -11.25
CA ILE A 54 16.00 -1.52 -11.44
C ILE A 54 14.73 -2.35 -11.69
N CYS A 55 13.59 -1.72 -11.99
CA CYS A 55 12.37 -2.46 -12.29
C CYS A 55 12.49 -3.22 -13.63
N PHE A 56 11.91 -4.41 -13.67
CA PHE A 56 11.83 -5.25 -14.85
C PHE A 56 10.96 -4.63 -15.96
N GLU A 57 11.14 -5.09 -17.19
CA GLU A 57 10.35 -4.64 -18.34
C GLU A 57 8.86 -4.98 -18.17
N ASP A 58 8.54 -6.16 -17.64
CA ASP A 58 7.16 -6.59 -17.39
C ASP A 58 6.39 -5.62 -16.51
N ALA A 59 7.03 -5.08 -15.46
CA ALA A 59 6.41 -4.11 -14.56
C ALA A 59 6.09 -2.80 -15.28
N LYS A 60 7.01 -2.29 -16.11
CA LYS A 60 6.81 -1.05 -16.88
C LYS A 60 5.65 -1.19 -17.86
N TRP A 61 5.58 -2.30 -18.58
CA TRP A 61 4.48 -2.58 -19.51
C TRP A 61 3.15 -2.87 -18.81
N ALA A 62 3.18 -3.47 -17.61
CA ALA A 62 1.98 -3.66 -16.80
C ALA A 62 1.36 -2.32 -16.36
N TYR A 63 2.18 -1.34 -15.98
CA TYR A 63 1.70 0.02 -15.69
C TYR A 63 1.20 0.75 -16.93
N VAL A 64 1.81 0.53 -18.10
CA VAL A 64 1.28 1.05 -19.38
C VAL A 64 -0.11 0.51 -19.65
N LEU A 65 -0.27 -0.81 -19.66
CA LEU A 65 -1.57 -1.44 -19.90
C LEU A 65 -2.60 -1.02 -18.85
N GLY A 66 -2.23 -1.04 -17.57
CA GLY A 66 -3.10 -0.65 -16.47
C GLY A 66 -3.57 0.80 -16.56
N SER A 67 -2.69 1.72 -16.95
CA SER A 67 -3.04 3.13 -17.14
C SER A 67 -3.97 3.33 -18.33
N ALA A 68 -3.72 2.63 -19.43
CA ALA A 68 -4.60 2.66 -20.60
C ALA A 68 -6.00 2.09 -20.30
N ILE A 69 -6.06 0.99 -19.54
CA ILE A 69 -7.31 0.42 -19.02
C ILE A 69 -8.07 1.45 -18.16
N ALA A 70 -7.37 2.13 -17.25
CA ALA A 70 -7.97 3.16 -16.41
C ALA A 70 -8.55 4.32 -17.24
N ILE A 71 -7.87 4.75 -18.30
CA ILE A 71 -8.38 5.78 -19.22
C ILE A 71 -9.66 5.30 -19.92
N LYS A 72 -9.66 4.09 -20.49
CA LYS A 72 -10.82 3.52 -21.19
C LYS A 72 -12.02 3.36 -20.26
N GLU A 73 -11.80 2.89 -19.03
CA GLU A 73 -12.85 2.73 -18.04
C GLU A 73 -13.42 4.08 -17.57
N ALA A 74 -12.56 5.09 -17.41
CA ALA A 74 -13.00 6.45 -17.09
C ALA A 74 -13.82 7.08 -18.23
N GLU A 75 -13.50 6.80 -19.50
CA GLU A 75 -14.30 7.23 -20.65
C GLU A 75 -15.67 6.54 -20.69
N LYS A 76 -15.70 5.25 -20.38
CA LYS A 76 -16.91 4.43 -20.41
C LYS A 76 -17.87 4.75 -19.26
N THR A 77 -17.34 4.95 -18.05
CA THR A 77 -18.15 5.11 -16.83
C THR A 77 -18.32 6.56 -16.41
N GLY A 78 -17.45 7.46 -16.87
CA GLY A 78 -17.36 8.84 -16.39
C GLY A 78 -16.62 9.01 -15.06
N ASP A 79 -16.23 7.92 -14.38
CA ASP A 79 -15.50 7.99 -13.10
C ASP A 79 -14.02 8.30 -13.34
N LYS A 80 -13.63 9.52 -12.99
CA LYS A 80 -12.25 10.03 -13.12
C LYS A 80 -11.52 10.14 -11.78
N THR A 81 -12.04 9.48 -10.74
CA THR A 81 -11.42 9.53 -9.41
C THR A 81 -10.08 8.77 -9.40
N GLY A 82 -9.13 9.24 -8.60
CA GLY A 82 -7.85 8.54 -8.40
C GLY A 82 -8.04 7.12 -7.86
N SER A 83 -9.06 6.93 -7.01
CA SER A 83 -9.41 5.60 -6.48
C SER A 83 -9.82 4.62 -7.58
N ALA A 84 -10.72 5.03 -8.48
CA ALA A 84 -11.13 4.20 -9.62
C ALA A 84 -9.96 3.94 -10.59
N ALA A 85 -9.15 4.96 -10.86
CA ALA A 85 -7.95 4.81 -11.69
C ALA A 85 -6.98 3.78 -11.11
N ALA A 86 -6.68 3.83 -9.80
CA ALA A 86 -5.81 2.87 -9.13
C ALA A 86 -6.37 1.43 -9.17
N ALA A 87 -7.67 1.25 -8.94
CA ALA A 87 -8.31 -0.06 -9.04
C ALA A 87 -8.19 -0.64 -10.46
N ASN A 88 -8.37 0.20 -11.49
CA ASN A 88 -8.24 -0.21 -12.89
C ASN A 88 -6.80 -0.48 -13.31
N ILE A 89 -5.82 0.27 -12.81
CA ILE A 89 -4.39 -0.04 -13.00
C ILE A 89 -4.08 -1.45 -12.47
N GLY A 90 -4.69 -1.84 -11.34
CA GLY A 90 -4.59 -3.19 -10.80
C GLY A 90 -5.00 -4.29 -11.78
N LYS A 91 -5.95 -4.04 -12.68
CA LYS A 91 -6.34 -5.01 -13.73
C LYS A 91 -5.21 -5.23 -14.73
N GLY A 92 -4.50 -4.16 -15.12
CA GLY A 92 -3.31 -4.26 -15.96
C GLY A 92 -2.16 -5.00 -15.27
N LEU A 93 -1.89 -4.70 -14.00
CA LEU A 93 -0.92 -5.43 -13.19
C LEU A 93 -1.27 -6.93 -13.09
N GLN A 94 -2.56 -7.25 -12.95
CA GLN A 94 -3.03 -8.62 -12.88
C GLN A 94 -2.79 -9.38 -14.19
N ALA A 95 -2.97 -8.72 -15.34
CA ALA A 95 -2.78 -9.33 -16.65
C ALA A 95 -1.33 -9.79 -16.91
N PHE A 96 -0.37 -9.22 -16.17
CA PHE A 96 1.03 -9.63 -16.24
C PHE A 96 1.40 -10.72 -15.22
N CYS A 97 0.51 -11.13 -14.32
CA CYS A 97 0.79 -12.24 -13.40
C CYS A 97 0.86 -13.56 -14.18
N LEU A 98 1.89 -14.36 -13.95
CA LEU A 98 2.08 -15.62 -14.67
C LEU A 98 0.94 -16.62 -14.35
N PRO A 99 0.30 -17.25 -15.35
CA PRO A 99 -0.71 -18.28 -15.12
C PRO A 99 -0.21 -19.38 -14.19
N GLY A 100 -1.00 -19.73 -13.17
CA GLY A 100 -0.64 -20.77 -12.19
C GLY A 100 0.47 -20.37 -11.22
N SER A 101 0.96 -19.13 -11.30
CA SER A 101 1.79 -18.57 -10.24
C SER A 101 0.92 -18.21 -9.04
N VAL A 102 1.56 -18.20 -7.88
CA VAL A 102 1.00 -17.72 -6.62
C VAL A 102 0.41 -16.30 -6.76
N ALA A 103 1.02 -15.45 -7.59
CA ALA A 103 0.55 -14.09 -7.85
C ALA A 103 -0.77 -14.04 -8.65
N ASP A 104 -0.95 -14.97 -9.60
CA ASP A 104 -2.21 -15.09 -10.35
C ASP A 104 -3.32 -15.66 -9.46
N ASP A 105 -3.06 -16.75 -8.75
CA ASP A 105 -4.05 -17.41 -7.87
C ASP A 105 -4.62 -16.44 -6.84
N ARG A 106 -3.75 -15.61 -6.26
CA ARG A 106 -4.11 -14.70 -5.17
C ARG A 106 -4.50 -13.31 -5.65
N LYS A 107 -4.56 -13.13 -6.97
CA LYS A 107 -4.97 -11.89 -7.63
C LYS A 107 -4.16 -10.68 -7.13
N VAL A 108 -2.84 -10.85 -7.08
CA VAL A 108 -1.91 -9.87 -6.51
C VAL A 108 -1.97 -8.53 -7.23
N GLY A 109 -2.12 -8.51 -8.56
CA GLY A 109 -2.26 -7.27 -9.32
C GLY A 109 -3.52 -6.48 -8.93
N LEU A 110 -4.65 -7.17 -8.81
CA LEU A 110 -5.90 -6.56 -8.30
C LEU A 110 -5.73 -6.08 -6.85
N GLY A 111 -5.02 -6.84 -6.03
CA GLY A 111 -4.67 -6.45 -4.66
C GLY A 111 -3.90 -5.13 -4.58
N HIS A 112 -2.90 -4.94 -5.44
CA HIS A 112 -2.14 -3.69 -5.53
C HIS A 112 -3.01 -2.50 -5.96
N GLY A 113 -3.85 -2.70 -6.99
CA GLY A 113 -4.80 -1.66 -7.42
C GLY A 113 -5.77 -1.27 -6.32
N ASN A 114 -6.32 -2.26 -5.59
CA ASN A 114 -7.23 -2.03 -4.47
C ASN A 114 -6.56 -1.32 -3.29
N LEU A 115 -5.28 -1.60 -3.01
CA LEU A 115 -4.52 -0.85 -2.01
C LEU A 115 -4.40 0.62 -2.41
N GLY A 116 -3.96 0.90 -3.64
CA GLY A 116 -3.87 2.26 -4.17
C GLY A 116 -5.23 2.96 -4.13
N ALA A 117 -6.29 2.27 -4.52
CA ALA A 117 -7.66 2.79 -4.49
C ALA A 117 -8.09 3.22 -3.08
N ARG A 118 -7.85 2.36 -2.08
CA ARG A 118 -8.16 2.68 -0.68
C ARG A 118 -7.37 3.89 -0.19
N LEU A 119 -6.08 3.97 -0.48
CA LEU A 119 -5.24 5.10 -0.07
C LEU A 119 -5.68 6.43 -0.70
N LEU A 120 -6.28 6.39 -1.89
CA LEU A 120 -6.82 7.55 -2.59
C LEU A 120 -8.29 7.84 -2.26
N SER A 121 -8.99 6.92 -1.61
CA SER A 121 -10.38 7.06 -1.20
C SER A 121 -10.53 7.92 0.06
N GLU A 122 -11.45 8.87 0.04
CA GLU A 122 -11.83 9.67 1.22
C GLU A 122 -12.42 8.82 2.36
N GLU A 123 -12.85 7.58 2.12
CA GLU A 123 -13.31 6.69 3.19
C GLU A 123 -12.16 6.24 4.11
N THR A 124 -10.93 6.17 3.58
CA THR A 124 -9.75 5.81 4.37
C THR A 124 -9.24 7.05 5.08
N GLN A 125 -9.27 7.04 6.41
CA GLN A 125 -8.86 8.17 7.24
C GLN A 125 -7.49 7.94 7.91
N CYS A 126 -7.16 6.67 8.22
CA CYS A 126 -5.91 6.33 8.87
C CYS A 126 -5.18 5.17 8.19
N PHE A 127 -3.90 5.39 7.94
CA PHE A 127 -2.98 4.43 7.33
C PHE A 127 -1.83 4.10 8.28
N ALA A 128 -1.58 2.80 8.49
CA ALA A 128 -0.50 2.34 9.37
C ALA A 128 0.60 1.61 8.62
N PHE A 129 1.86 1.92 8.92
CA PHE A 129 2.96 0.99 8.67
C PHE A 129 3.30 0.26 9.95
N LEU A 130 3.18 -1.06 9.88
CA LEU A 130 3.64 -1.96 10.91
C LEU A 130 5.08 -2.35 10.57
N ALA A 131 6.01 -1.59 11.14
CA ALA A 131 7.43 -1.73 10.90
C ALA A 131 8.04 -2.73 11.89
N GLY A 132 8.89 -3.61 11.36
CA GLY A 132 9.76 -4.47 12.15
C GLY A 132 11.13 -3.84 12.36
N HIS A 133 12.19 -4.66 12.37
CA HIS A 133 13.59 -4.19 12.48
C HIS A 133 14.05 -3.36 11.26
N GLU A 134 13.26 -3.30 10.18
CA GLU A 134 13.53 -2.54 8.94
C GLU A 134 13.08 -1.07 9.01
N SER A 135 13.09 -0.48 10.20
CA SER A 135 12.25 0.64 10.59
C SER A 135 12.48 1.95 9.82
N PHE A 136 13.71 2.20 9.34
CA PHE A 136 14.04 3.43 8.59
C PHE A 136 13.46 3.45 7.19
N ALA A 137 13.53 2.33 6.45
CA ALA A 137 12.98 2.24 5.11
C ALA A 137 11.45 2.34 5.13
N ALA A 138 10.81 1.75 6.15
CA ALA A 138 9.38 1.84 6.36
C ALA A 138 8.92 3.29 6.61
N ALA A 139 9.67 4.06 7.41
CA ALA A 139 9.38 5.46 7.69
C ALA A 139 9.40 6.33 6.42
N GLU A 140 10.47 6.24 5.61
CA GLU A 140 10.57 7.03 4.37
C GLU A 140 9.54 6.61 3.32
N GLY A 141 9.23 5.31 3.22
CA GLY A 141 8.13 4.82 2.38
C GLY A 141 6.78 5.40 2.80
N ALA A 142 6.53 5.51 4.11
CA ALA A 142 5.29 6.04 4.66
C ALA A 142 5.05 7.50 4.29
N ILE A 143 6.09 8.33 4.43
CA ILE A 143 6.04 9.74 4.05
C ILE A 143 5.68 9.86 2.57
N LYS A 144 6.39 9.13 1.69
CA LYS A 144 6.20 9.25 0.24
C LYS A 144 4.80 8.84 -0.19
N ILE A 145 4.28 7.75 0.37
CA ILE A 145 2.92 7.28 0.07
C ILE A 145 1.88 8.30 0.54
N ALA A 146 2.01 8.78 1.78
CA ALA A 146 1.11 9.78 2.33
C ALA A 146 1.13 11.10 1.57
N ALA A 147 2.32 11.62 1.30
CA ALA A 147 2.51 12.88 0.57
C ALA A 147 1.91 12.80 -0.83
N ASN A 148 2.11 11.68 -1.55
CA ASN A 148 1.52 11.50 -2.87
C ASN A 148 0.01 11.33 -2.83
N ALA A 149 -0.53 10.53 -1.90
CA ALA A 149 -1.98 10.38 -1.73
C ALA A 149 -2.64 11.73 -1.39
N ASN A 150 -2.02 12.50 -0.48
CA ASN A 150 -2.54 13.78 -0.01
C ASN A 150 -2.50 14.91 -1.07
N LYS A 151 -1.82 14.75 -2.21
CA LYS A 151 -1.88 15.71 -3.32
C LYS A 151 -3.27 15.81 -3.95
N VAL A 152 -4.03 14.73 -3.92
CA VAL A 152 -5.34 14.62 -4.61
C VAL A 152 -6.51 14.41 -3.67
N ARG A 153 -6.24 14.23 -2.37
CA ARG A 153 -7.27 14.08 -1.33
C ARG A 153 -7.69 15.44 -0.78
N LYS A 154 -8.95 15.53 -0.38
CA LYS A 154 -9.51 16.67 0.36
C LYS A 154 -9.08 16.59 1.82
N ASN A 155 -9.23 15.43 2.44
CA ASN A 155 -8.79 15.18 3.81
C ASN A 155 -7.43 14.49 3.80
N LYS A 156 -6.44 15.11 4.44
CA LYS A 156 -5.10 14.51 4.56
C LYS A 156 -5.21 13.20 5.34
N LEU A 157 -4.67 12.14 4.75
CA LEU A 157 -4.54 10.82 5.33
C LEU A 157 -3.65 10.92 6.59
N ARG A 158 -4.17 10.46 7.73
CA ARG A 158 -3.37 10.29 8.95
C ARG A 158 -2.47 9.07 8.76
N VAL A 159 -1.22 9.19 9.16
CA VAL A 159 -0.23 8.13 8.96
C VAL A 159 0.37 7.80 10.30
N ILE A 160 0.40 6.51 10.63
CA ILE A 160 1.02 6.04 11.85
C ILE A 160 2.13 5.03 11.56
N LEU A 161 3.19 5.09 12.35
CA LEU A 161 4.17 4.03 12.46
C LEU A 161 3.93 3.29 13.77
N ASN A 162 3.90 1.97 13.71
CA ASN A 162 3.68 1.08 14.85
C ASN A 162 4.50 -0.21 14.66
N GLY A 163 4.65 -1.02 15.70
CA GLY A 163 5.45 -2.26 15.68
C GLY A 163 6.91 -2.09 16.10
N LEU A 164 7.30 -0.88 16.50
CA LEU A 164 8.64 -0.53 16.97
C LEU A 164 8.71 -0.58 18.50
N GLY A 165 9.87 -0.88 19.07
CA GLY A 165 10.11 -0.63 20.49
C GLY A 165 10.07 0.87 20.81
N LYS A 166 9.74 1.24 22.05
CA LYS A 166 9.56 2.65 22.47
C LYS A 166 10.78 3.54 22.21
N ASP A 167 11.98 3.04 22.46
CA ASP A 167 13.22 3.76 22.20
C ASP A 167 13.47 3.95 20.69
N ALA A 168 13.23 2.89 19.90
CA ALA A 168 13.36 2.95 18.45
C ALA A 168 12.38 3.96 17.84
N ALA A 169 11.12 3.94 18.29
CA ALA A 169 10.10 4.90 17.86
C ALA A 169 10.51 6.34 18.15
N GLN A 170 11.05 6.62 19.35
CA GLN A 170 11.54 7.95 19.69
C GLN A 170 12.71 8.40 18.80
N ILE A 171 13.71 7.53 18.60
CA ILE A 171 14.88 7.83 17.76
C ILE A 171 14.46 8.10 16.31
N ILE A 172 13.62 7.25 15.73
CA ILE A 172 13.13 7.39 14.36
C ILE A 172 12.32 8.68 14.23
N SER A 173 11.49 9.02 15.21
CA SER A 173 10.74 10.26 15.21
C SER A 173 11.65 11.48 15.21
N ARG A 174 12.69 11.44 16.04
CA ARG A 174 13.66 12.53 16.13
C ARG A 174 14.44 12.72 14.83
N ILE A 175 14.91 11.63 14.21
CA ILE A 175 15.70 11.69 12.98
C ILE A 175 14.84 12.17 11.79
N ASN A 176 13.60 11.68 11.69
CA ASN A 176 12.74 11.97 10.55
C ASN A 176 11.85 13.21 10.74
N GLY A 177 11.84 13.82 11.93
CA GLY A 177 11.02 14.98 12.26
C GLY A 177 9.53 14.65 12.39
N PHE A 178 9.20 13.46 12.90
CA PHE A 178 7.82 13.03 13.14
C PHE A 178 7.32 13.44 14.52
N THR A 179 6.03 13.21 14.76
CA THR A 179 5.43 13.29 16.09
C THR A 179 5.61 11.96 16.81
N TYR A 180 6.43 11.91 17.85
CA TYR A 180 6.55 10.75 18.72
C TYR A 180 5.35 10.71 19.66
N VAL A 181 4.68 9.56 19.75
CA VAL A 181 3.57 9.35 20.68
C VAL A 181 3.95 8.24 21.65
N GLN A 182 4.18 8.64 22.91
CA GLN A 182 4.50 7.74 23.99
C GLN A 182 3.21 7.22 24.63
N THR A 183 3.07 5.90 24.68
CA THR A 183 1.91 5.23 25.28
C THR A 183 2.29 4.46 26.54
N LYS A 184 1.29 4.30 27.40
CA LYS A 184 1.30 3.37 28.53
C LYS A 184 0.10 2.45 28.38
N PHE A 185 0.33 1.14 28.47
CA PHE A 185 -0.69 0.12 28.33
C PHE A 185 -0.98 -0.55 29.68
N ASP A 186 -2.25 -0.59 30.08
CA ASP A 186 -2.71 -1.29 31.29
C ASP A 186 -3.02 -2.76 30.95
N TYR A 187 -2.17 -3.65 31.45
CA TYR A 187 -2.27 -5.09 31.22
C TYR A 187 -3.34 -5.79 32.05
N PHE A 188 -3.87 -5.15 33.10
CA PHE A 188 -4.68 -5.82 34.12
C PHE A 188 -6.12 -5.30 34.19
N ASN A 189 -6.35 -3.99 33.98
CA ASN A 189 -7.67 -3.38 34.23
C ASN A 189 -8.33 -2.73 33.00
N GLY A 190 -7.87 -3.05 31.79
CA GLY A 190 -8.46 -2.51 30.55
C GLY A 190 -9.84 -3.08 30.23
N GLU A 191 -10.87 -2.23 30.16
CA GLU A 191 -12.23 -2.60 29.71
C GLU A 191 -12.39 -2.57 28.16
N GLY A 192 -11.47 -3.24 27.46
CA GLY A 192 -11.39 -3.25 26.00
C GLY A 192 -9.96 -2.97 25.50
N THR A 193 -9.64 -3.44 24.29
CA THR A 193 -8.27 -3.38 23.74
C THR A 193 -7.78 -1.94 23.58
N ASP A 194 -8.67 -1.01 23.23
CA ASP A 194 -8.40 0.42 23.05
C ASP A 194 -8.29 1.18 24.38
N LYS A 195 -9.16 0.89 25.35
CA LYS A 195 -9.23 1.59 26.64
C LYS A 195 -8.06 1.29 27.56
N ALA A 196 -7.35 0.19 27.31
CA ALA A 196 -6.12 -0.14 28.01
C ALA A 196 -4.95 0.79 27.64
N LEU A 197 -5.04 1.54 26.53
CA LEU A 197 -3.98 2.43 26.06
C LEU A 197 -4.20 3.86 26.54
N THR A 198 -3.19 4.46 27.18
CA THR A 198 -3.15 5.89 27.50
C THR A 198 -1.99 6.56 26.77
N VAL A 199 -2.26 7.67 26.09
CA VAL A 199 -1.20 8.54 25.56
C VAL A 199 -0.62 9.35 26.71
N VAL A 200 0.67 9.12 27.00
CA VAL A 200 1.40 9.81 28.08
C VAL A 200 1.98 11.12 27.58
N LYS A 201 2.46 11.14 26.33
CA LYS A 201 3.16 12.30 25.77
C LYS A 201 3.12 12.28 24.25
N GLU A 202 2.89 13.44 23.64
CA GLU A 202 3.12 13.69 22.21
C GLU A 202 4.25 14.71 22.04
N ILE A 203 5.27 14.37 21.25
CA ILE A 203 6.43 15.24 21.01
C ILE A 203 6.61 15.44 19.51
N PRO A 204 6.31 16.63 18.97
CA PRO A 204 6.66 16.96 17.59
C PRO A 204 8.16 17.28 17.50
N TYR A 205 8.95 16.38 16.89
CA TYR A 205 10.40 16.59 16.76
C TYR A 205 10.80 17.44 15.55
N GLY A 206 9.95 17.51 14.52
CA GLY A 206 10.20 18.30 13.31
C GLY A 206 9.49 19.66 13.32
N SER A 207 9.74 20.45 12.27
CA SER A 207 9.04 21.71 11.98
C SER A 207 8.26 21.67 10.66
N ASN A 208 8.47 20.64 9.84
CA ASN A 208 7.76 20.46 8.57
C ASN A 208 6.36 19.85 8.82
N PRO A 209 5.26 20.55 8.51
CA PRO A 209 3.91 20.05 8.74
C PRO A 209 3.60 18.70 8.08
N ASP A 210 4.17 18.42 6.91
CA ASP A 210 3.95 17.17 6.18
C ASP A 210 4.71 15.98 6.79
N ARG A 211 5.72 16.24 7.64
CA ARG A 211 6.39 15.20 8.44
C ARG A 211 5.70 15.03 9.79
N LEU A 212 5.22 16.12 10.39
CA LEU A 212 4.52 16.10 11.68
C LEU A 212 3.17 15.36 11.65
N ILE A 213 2.54 15.21 10.48
CA ILE A 213 1.33 14.39 10.31
C ILE A 213 1.57 12.90 10.60
N VAL A 214 2.82 12.45 10.52
CA VAL A 214 3.20 11.07 10.84
C VAL A 214 3.33 10.94 12.35
N LYS A 215 2.47 10.11 12.96
CA LYS A 215 2.57 9.74 14.37
C LYS A 215 3.33 8.44 14.52
N CYS A 216 4.42 8.45 15.27
CA CYS A 216 5.24 7.27 15.48
C CYS A 216 5.04 6.76 16.91
N TYR A 217 4.44 5.58 16.99
CA TYR A 217 4.16 4.86 18.21
C TYR A 217 5.22 3.79 18.45
N GLY A 218 5.62 3.65 19.71
CA GLY A 218 6.36 2.48 20.16
C GLY A 218 5.51 1.61 21.07
N ALA A 219 5.63 0.30 20.92
CA ALA A 219 4.91 -0.71 21.68
C ALA A 219 5.90 -1.68 22.32
N ASP A 220 5.66 -2.03 23.59
CA ASP A 220 6.48 -3.01 24.31
C ASP A 220 6.08 -4.44 23.94
N ASP A 221 4.82 -4.66 23.54
CA ASP A 221 4.32 -5.96 23.08
C ASP A 221 3.24 -5.85 22.00
N VAL A 222 2.79 -7.01 21.51
CA VAL A 222 1.76 -7.11 20.45
C VAL A 222 0.40 -6.55 20.91
N ARG A 223 0.04 -6.68 22.19
CA ARG A 223 -1.26 -6.20 22.71
C ARG A 223 -1.30 -4.68 22.72
N GLU A 224 -0.23 -4.03 23.19
CA GLU A 224 -0.09 -2.57 23.08
C GLU A 224 -0.11 -2.13 21.61
N GLY A 225 0.58 -2.86 20.73
CA GLY A 225 0.54 -2.61 19.29
C GLY A 225 -0.87 -2.69 18.69
N VAL A 226 -1.69 -3.67 19.08
CA VAL A 226 -3.10 -3.79 18.64
C VAL A 226 -3.95 -2.67 19.22
N ALA A 227 -3.72 -2.30 20.47
CA ALA A 227 -4.42 -1.19 21.11
C ALA A 227 -4.17 0.15 20.41
N ILE A 228 -2.94 0.40 19.97
CA ILE A 228 -2.59 1.58 19.15
C ILE A 228 -3.38 1.59 17.84
N MET A 229 -3.52 0.44 17.17
CA MET A 229 -4.29 0.34 15.92
C MET A 229 -5.78 0.68 16.14
N TRP A 230 -6.35 0.26 17.27
CA TRP A 230 -7.71 0.63 17.66
C TRP A 230 -7.84 2.11 18.05
N HIS A 231 -6.88 2.63 18.82
CA HIS A 231 -6.87 4.03 19.27
C HIS A 231 -6.87 5.00 18.08
N GLU A 232 -6.11 4.69 17.03
CA GLU A 232 -6.03 5.52 15.82
C GLU A 232 -7.14 5.22 14.80
N ASP A 233 -7.98 4.20 15.06
CA ASP A 233 -9.05 3.70 14.19
C ASP A 233 -8.50 3.37 12.78
N VAL A 234 -7.45 2.56 12.71
CA VAL A 234 -6.73 2.29 11.46
C VAL A 234 -7.61 1.56 10.44
N ASP A 235 -7.65 2.07 9.21
CA ASP A 235 -8.42 1.51 8.09
C ASP A 235 -7.59 0.60 7.19
N VAL A 236 -6.35 1.02 6.93
CA VAL A 236 -5.43 0.35 6.00
C VAL A 236 -4.06 0.19 6.67
N SER A 237 -3.41 -0.95 6.47
CA SER A 237 -2.02 -1.12 6.87
C SER A 237 -1.13 -1.78 5.83
N ILE A 238 0.16 -1.47 5.88
CA ILE A 238 1.22 -2.26 5.27
C ILE A 238 2.10 -2.84 6.37
N THR A 239 2.40 -4.13 6.32
CA THR A 239 3.33 -4.78 7.24
C THR A 239 4.69 -4.98 6.58
N GLY A 240 5.77 -4.70 7.32
CA GLY A 240 7.15 -5.03 6.91
C GLY A 240 7.45 -6.53 6.95
N ASN A 241 8.72 -6.89 6.75
CA ASN A 241 9.20 -8.28 6.61
C ASN A 241 9.17 -9.08 7.94
N SER A 242 8.76 -8.46 9.05
CA SER A 242 8.57 -9.10 10.35
C SER A 242 7.25 -9.88 10.40
N THR A 243 7.25 -11.06 9.79
CA THR A 243 6.13 -12.01 9.80
C THR A 243 6.33 -13.09 10.83
N ASN A 244 5.26 -13.47 11.56
CA ASN A 244 5.24 -14.75 12.28
C ASN A 244 5.48 -15.88 11.26
N PRO A 245 6.56 -16.67 11.37
CA PRO A 245 6.96 -17.63 10.34
C PRO A 245 5.94 -18.76 10.14
N THR A 246 5.08 -19.03 11.13
CA THR A 246 4.04 -20.06 11.05
C THR A 246 2.77 -19.56 10.36
N ARG A 247 2.48 -18.25 10.42
CA ARG A 247 1.24 -17.66 9.88
C ARG A 247 1.46 -16.68 8.73
N PHE A 248 2.71 -16.41 8.37
CA PHE A 248 3.12 -15.41 7.37
C PHE A 248 2.44 -14.05 7.56
N GLN A 249 2.16 -13.67 8.81
CA GLN A 249 1.41 -12.47 9.16
C GLN A 249 2.06 -11.73 10.33
N HIS A 250 2.05 -10.40 10.29
CA HIS A 250 2.45 -9.59 11.44
C HIS A 250 1.42 -9.76 12.58
N PRO A 251 1.81 -10.17 13.80
CA PRO A 251 0.88 -10.44 14.90
C PRO A 251 -0.11 -9.31 15.18
N VAL A 252 0.36 -8.05 15.19
CA VAL A 252 -0.52 -6.88 15.37
C VAL A 252 -1.58 -6.79 14.26
N ALA A 253 -1.19 -6.88 12.98
CA ALA A 253 -2.14 -6.79 11.88
C ALA A 253 -3.16 -7.93 11.89
N GLY A 254 -2.72 -9.15 12.24
CA GLY A 254 -3.58 -10.32 12.27
C GLY A 254 -4.62 -10.27 13.38
N THR A 255 -4.19 -9.94 14.59
CA THR A 255 -5.09 -9.78 15.74
C THR A 255 -6.05 -8.62 15.48
N TYR A 256 -5.55 -7.44 15.10
CA TYR A 256 -6.38 -6.28 14.81
C TYR A 256 -7.41 -6.55 13.70
N LYS A 257 -7.01 -7.22 12.60
CA LYS A 257 -7.95 -7.62 11.54
C LYS A 257 -9.10 -8.46 12.08
N LYS A 258 -8.80 -9.46 12.91
CA LYS A 258 -9.82 -10.34 13.48
C LYS A 258 -10.76 -9.55 14.40
N GLU A 259 -10.23 -8.73 15.29
CA GLU A 259 -11.03 -7.93 16.22
C GLU A 259 -11.91 -6.91 15.47
N ARG A 260 -11.37 -6.21 14.47
CA ARG A 260 -12.12 -5.26 13.63
C ARG A 260 -13.30 -5.89 12.93
N LEU A 261 -13.08 -7.05 12.30
CA LEU A 261 -14.12 -7.76 11.57
C LEU A 261 -15.21 -8.28 12.52
N LEU A 262 -14.84 -8.76 13.71
CA LEU A 262 -15.82 -9.17 14.74
C LEU A 262 -16.65 -7.99 15.26
N ALA A 263 -16.07 -6.79 15.30
CA ALA A 263 -16.77 -5.56 15.62
C ALA A 263 -17.57 -4.97 14.43
N GLY A 264 -17.66 -5.68 13.30
CA GLY A 264 -18.37 -5.22 12.10
C GLY A 264 -17.67 -4.07 11.34
N LYS A 265 -16.40 -3.78 11.67
CA LYS A 265 -15.63 -2.70 11.05
C LYS A 265 -14.73 -3.24 9.93
N LYS A 266 -14.64 -2.49 8.83
CA LYS A 266 -13.75 -2.83 7.71
C LYS A 266 -12.29 -2.55 8.08
N TYR A 267 -11.39 -3.37 7.55
CA TYR A 267 -9.95 -3.20 7.65
C TYR A 267 -9.26 -3.90 6.49
N PHE A 268 -8.24 -3.26 5.91
CA PHE A 268 -7.45 -3.83 4.81
C PHE A 268 -5.96 -3.84 5.18
N SER A 269 -5.28 -4.95 4.93
CA SER A 269 -3.85 -5.08 5.24
C SER A 269 -3.13 -5.84 4.14
N VAL A 270 -1.93 -5.40 3.80
CA VAL A 270 -1.01 -6.11 2.89
C VAL A 270 0.38 -6.24 3.50
N ALA A 271 1.18 -7.18 3.00
CA ALA A 271 2.58 -7.35 3.38
C ALA A 271 3.53 -6.78 2.31
N SER A 272 4.61 -6.13 2.75
CA SER A 272 5.64 -5.57 1.88
C SER A 272 6.69 -6.64 1.54
N GLY A 273 6.71 -7.11 0.28
CA GLY A 273 7.84 -7.80 -0.35
C GLY A 273 7.79 -9.34 -0.45
N GLY A 274 7.63 -9.86 -1.67
CA GLY A 274 8.64 -10.61 -2.48
C GLY A 274 9.42 -11.83 -1.98
N GLY A 275 9.32 -12.25 -0.71
CA GLY A 275 10.14 -13.35 -0.16
C GLY A 275 9.32 -14.37 0.63
N THR A 276 9.56 -15.65 0.32
CA THR A 276 9.04 -16.89 0.94
C THR A 276 7.61 -16.83 1.48
N GLY A 277 6.65 -17.25 0.65
CA GLY A 277 5.31 -17.66 1.09
C GLY A 277 4.25 -16.55 1.21
N ARG A 278 4.43 -15.42 0.52
CA ARG A 278 3.58 -14.23 0.68
C ARG A 278 2.55 -14.04 -0.41
N THR A 279 1.46 -14.76 -0.24
CA THR A 279 0.11 -14.39 -0.67
C THR A 279 -0.89 -15.21 0.13
#